data_AF-A0A7Y1YKF1-F1
#
_entry.id   AF-A0A7Y1YKF1-F1
#
_cell.length_a   1.000
_cell.length_b   1.000
_cell.length_c   1.000
_cell.angle_alpha   90.00
_cell.angle_beta   90.00
_cell.angle_gamma   90.00
#
_symmetry.space_group_name_H-M   'P 1'
#
loop_
_entity.id
_entity.type
_entity.pdbx_description
1 polymer ?
#
loop_
_entity_poly.entity_id
_entity_poly.type
_entity_poly.pdbx_seq_one_letter_code
_entity_poly.pdbx_strand_id
1 'polypeptide(L)' 'MFFLLLWSTTLMSQVMGKVEDANGTALPFVNIYIEGTYLGTTSNDDGKYELNLNIKGDY' A
#
# COMPACT_ATOMS: atom_id res chain seq x y z
N MET A 1 24.99 -0.12 -36.80
CA MET A 1 23.94 0.89 -36.55
C MET A 1 23.00 0.31 -35.49
N PHE A 2 23.08 0.87 -34.29
CA PHE A 2 22.05 0.91 -33.25
C PHE A 2 21.51 -0.40 -32.64
N PHE A 3 22.19 -0.79 -31.55
CA PHE A 3 21.67 -1.58 -30.45
C PHE A 3 20.53 -0.80 -29.77
N LEU A 4 19.28 -1.23 -29.90
CA LEU A 4 18.17 -0.65 -29.11
C LEU A 4 17.17 -1.73 -28.74
N LEU A 5 17.54 -2.57 -27.76
CA LEU A 5 16.62 -3.48 -27.12
C LEU A 5 16.01 -2.79 -25.89
N LEU A 6 14.68 -2.73 -25.90
CA LEU A 6 13.80 -1.98 -25.03
C LEU A 6 13.96 -2.40 -23.56
N TRP A 7 14.39 -1.45 -22.72
CA TRP A 7 14.21 -1.58 -21.27
C TRP A 7 12.72 -1.38 -20.96
N SER A 8 12.03 -2.49 -20.64
CA SER A 8 10.73 -2.41 -19.98
C SER A 8 10.96 -2.40 -18.47
N THR A 9 10.46 -1.37 -17.78
CA THR A 9 10.33 -1.37 -16.33
C THR A 9 8.90 -1.78 -15.98
N THR A 10 8.76 -2.77 -15.12
CA THR A 10 7.45 -3.11 -14.55
C THR A 10 7.20 -2.17 -13.37
N LEU A 11 6.11 -1.40 -13.43
CA LEU A 11 5.63 -0.63 -12.29
C LEU A 11 4.58 -1.48 -11.56
N MET A 12 4.85 -1.82 -10.30
CA MET A 12 3.82 -2.31 -9.39
C MET A 12 3.34 -1.13 -8.55
N SER A 13 2.03 -1.07 -8.28
CA SER A 13 1.45 -0.09 -7.37
C SER A 13 0.95 -0.83 -6.13
N GLN A 14 1.41 -0.42 -4.95
CA GLN A 14 0.91 -0.89 -3.66
C GLN A 14 0.24 0.28 -2.93
N VAL A 15 -0.88 0.01 -2.26
CA VAL A 15 -1.50 0.98 -1.36
C VAL A 15 -0.83 0.86 0.00
N MET A 16 0.12 1.76 0.27
CA MET A 16 0.90 1.78 1.51
C MET A 16 0.89 3.17 2.15
N GLY A 17 1.09 3.21 3.46
CA GLY A 17 1.22 4.48 4.19
C GLY A 17 1.76 4.29 5.59
N LYS A 18 1.79 5.39 6.35
CA LYS A 18 2.16 5.41 7.76
C LYS A 18 1.09 6.15 8.55
N VAL A 19 0.71 5.59 9.70
CA VAL A 19 -0.23 6.19 10.63
C VAL A 19 0.55 6.89 11.72
N GLU A 20 0.31 8.19 11.88
CA GLU A 20 0.97 9.05 12.86
C GLU A 20 -0.06 9.92 13.59
N ASP A 21 0.28 10.37 14.80
CA ASP A 21 -0.46 11.42 15.48
C ASP A 21 -0.15 12.82 14.87
N ALA A 22 -0.80 13.87 15.39
CA ALA A 22 -0.59 15.23 14.91
C ALA A 22 0.85 15.77 15.10
N ASN A 23 1.68 15.09 15.91
CA ASN A 23 3.06 15.46 16.18
C ASN A 23 4.06 14.62 15.36
N GLY A 24 3.59 13.70 14.51
CA GLY A 24 4.43 12.79 13.71
C GLY A 24 4.89 11.53 14.46
N THR A 25 4.29 11.23 15.62
CA THR A 25 4.60 10.00 16.36
C THR A 25 3.88 8.82 15.72
N ALA A 26 4.63 7.76 15.38
CA ALA A 26 4.07 6.55 14.77
C ALA A 26 3.05 5.87 15.69
N LEU A 27 1.92 5.45 15.11
CA LEU A 27 0.85 4.74 15.81
C LEU A 27 0.84 3.26 15.42
N PRO A 28 1.33 2.36 16.28
CA PRO A 28 1.38 0.94 15.98
C PRO A 28 0.03 0.26 16.20
N PHE A 29 -0.20 -0.83 15.46
CA PHE A 29 -1.35 -1.71 15.61
C PHE A 29 -2.72 -1.04 15.40
N VAL A 30 -2.76 0.03 14.59
CA VAL A 30 -4.01 0.70 14.19
C VAL A 30 -4.67 -0.10 13.08
N ASN A 31 -5.97 -0.35 13.20
CA ASN A 31 -6.75 -0.98 12.13
C ASN A 31 -7.19 0.06 11.07
N ILE A 32 -6.95 -0.26 9.80
CA ILE A 32 -7.33 0.55 8.65
C ILE A 32 -8.32 -0.25 7.81
N TYR A 33 -9.47 0.33 7.49
CA TYR A 33 -10.52 -0.33 6.71
C TYR A 33 -10.88 0.46 5.46
N ILE A 34 -11.27 -0.24 4.40
CA ILE A 34 -11.90 0.38 3.23
C ILE A 34 -13.38 0.53 3.54
N GLU A 35 -13.84 1.78 3.53
CA GLU A 35 -15.24 2.12 3.80
C GLU A 35 -16.20 1.30 2.92
N GLY A 36 -17.25 0.77 3.54
CA GLY A 36 -18.26 -0.05 2.86
C GLY A 36 -17.84 -1.49 2.58
N THR A 37 -16.69 -1.96 3.09
CA THR A 37 -16.21 -3.34 2.89
C THR A 37 -15.73 -3.98 4.19
N TYR A 38 -15.44 -5.29 4.15
CA TYR A 38 -14.72 -5.99 5.22
C TYR A 38 -13.21 -6.02 5.00
N LEU A 39 -12.71 -5.32 3.97
CA LEU A 39 -11.30 -5.28 3.64
C LEU A 39 -10.59 -4.27 4.54
N GLY A 40 -9.42 -4.65 5.03
CA GLY A 40 -8.61 -3.82 5.89
C GLY A 40 -7.25 -4.45 6.17
N THR A 41 -6.44 -3.71 6.90
CA THR A 41 -5.10 -4.11 7.33
C THR A 41 -4.81 -3.47 8.70
N THR A 42 -3.67 -3.80 9.30
CA THR A 42 -3.24 -3.24 10.59
C THR A 42 -1.83 -2.68 10.44
N SER A 43 -1.54 -1.54 11.06
CA SER A 43 -0.18 -0.98 11.06
C SER A 43 0.79 -1.80 11.90
N ASN A 44 2.07 -1.85 11.51
CA ASN A 44 3.12 -2.50 12.28
C ASN A 44 3.64 -1.62 13.43
N ASP A 45 4.72 -2.04 14.09
CA ASP A 45 5.41 -1.32 15.16
C ASP A 45 5.94 0.07 14.75
N ASP A 46 6.30 0.25 13.48
CA ASP A 46 6.67 1.54 12.88
C ASP A 46 5.46 2.40 12.44
N GLY A 47 4.23 1.94 12.68
CA GLY A 47 3.01 2.58 12.18
C GLY A 47 2.80 2.47 10.67
N LYS A 48 3.62 1.68 9.95
CA LYS A 48 3.50 1.46 8.51
C LYS A 48 2.42 0.42 8.22
N TYR A 49 1.67 0.60 7.15
CA TYR A 49 0.68 -0.36 6.68
C TYR A 49 0.80 -0.59 5.17
N GLU A 50 0.36 -1.78 4.75
CA GLU A 50 0.12 -2.13 3.35
C GLU A 50 -1.29 -2.72 3.25
N LEU A 51 -2.09 -2.16 2.34
CA LEU A 51 -3.46 -2.60 2.09
C LEU A 51 -3.47 -3.51 0.86
N ASN A 52 -3.66 -4.80 1.10
CA ASN A 52 -3.69 -5.79 0.04
C ASN A 52 -5.09 -5.82 -0.62
N LEU A 53 -5.21 -5.15 -1.76
CA LEU A 53 -6.41 -5.15 -2.59
C LEU A 53 -6.40 -6.37 -3.51
N ASN A 54 -6.47 -7.58 -2.96
CA ASN A 54 -6.59 -8.80 -3.78
C ASN A 54 -8.01 -9.01 -4.34
N ILE A 55 -8.67 -7.91 -4.68
CA ILE A 55 -9.93 -7.91 -5.42
C ILE A 55 -9.53 -8.10 -6.88
N LYS A 56 -9.81 -9.29 -7.43
CA LYS A 56 -9.95 -9.39 -8.89
C LYS A 56 -10.96 -8.34 -9.28
N GLY A 57 -10.56 -7.32 -10.03
CA GLY A 57 -11.53 -6.46 -10.67
C GLY A 57 -12.43 -7.34 -11.52
N ASP A 58 -13.76 -7.20 -11.37
CA ASP A 58 -14.69 -7.65 -12.40
C ASP A 58 -14.51 -6.70 -13.59
N TYR A 59 -13.47 -6.92 -14.38
CA TYR A 59 -13.22 -6.22 -15.65
C TYR A 59 -13.60 -7.10 -16.84
#